data_AF-A0A522XP90-F1
#
_entry.id   AF-A0A522XP90-F1
#
_cell.length_a   1.000
_cell.length_b   1.000
_cell.length_c   1.000
_cell.angle_alpha   90.00
_cell.angle_beta   90.00
_cell.angle_gamma   90.00
#
_symmetry.space_group_name_H-M   'P 1'
#
loop_
_entity.id
_entity.type
_entity.pdbx_description
1 polymer ?
#
loop_
_entity_poly.entity_id
_entity_poly.type
_entity_poly.pdbx_seq_one_letter_code
_entity_poly.pdbx_strand_id
1 'polypeptide(L)'
;IPVEQPRCDFVHWVMVDIPAGVREIAAGACSEGVVPHGKPDPAGPARSRQGLNDYTGWFAGDPAMAGDWRGYDGPFPPPNDLRLHRYFFRVFALDVERLDVPGRFTAADVFRAMHGHVLAEAASHATYSLNASVQG
;
A
#
# COMPACT_ATOMS: atom_id res chain seq x y z
N ILE A 1 5.20 -2.33 -22.32
CA ILE A 1 4.52 -3.49 -21.69
C ILE A 1 3.19 -3.67 -22.42
N PRO A 2 3.03 -4.76 -23.19
CA PRO A 2 1.81 -5.03 -23.92
C PRO A 2 0.60 -5.21 -23.00
N VAL A 3 -0.60 -5.06 -23.57
CA VAL A 3 -1.84 -5.19 -22.83
C VAL A 3 -1.95 -6.63 -22.32
N GLU A 4 -1.84 -7.62 -23.17
CA GLU A 4 -1.97 -9.06 -22.90
C GLU A 4 -1.03 -9.63 -21.81
N GLN A 5 0.07 -8.95 -21.47
CA GLN A 5 1.00 -9.45 -20.47
C GLN A 5 0.29 -9.62 -19.10
N PRO A 6 0.42 -10.79 -18.45
CA PRO A 6 -0.12 -11.03 -17.11
C PRO A 6 0.32 -9.95 -16.12
N ARG A 7 -0.58 -9.57 -15.21
CA ARG A 7 -0.33 -8.57 -14.17
C ARG A 7 -0.33 -9.25 -12.81
N CYS A 8 0.42 -8.69 -11.88
CA CYS A 8 0.33 -8.98 -10.47
C CYS A 8 -0.15 -7.72 -9.74
N ASP A 9 -0.57 -7.91 -8.50
CA ASP A 9 -0.79 -6.77 -7.61
C ASP A 9 0.56 -6.16 -7.21
N PHE A 10 0.54 -4.85 -6.96
CA PHE A 10 1.65 -4.12 -6.36
C PHE A 10 1.10 -3.34 -5.17
N VAL A 11 1.49 -3.72 -3.97
CA VAL A 11 1.04 -3.13 -2.71
C VAL A 11 1.81 -1.83 -2.49
N HIS A 12 1.11 -0.71 -2.58
CA HIS A 12 1.66 0.64 -2.31
C HIS A 12 1.63 1.01 -0.83
N TRP A 13 0.74 0.40 -0.04
CA TRP A 13 0.52 0.73 1.35
C TRP A 13 -0.24 -0.37 2.08
N VAL A 14 0.17 -0.65 3.32
CA VAL A 14 -0.57 -1.50 4.25
C VAL A 14 -0.47 -0.94 5.67
N MET A 15 -1.62 -0.79 6.32
CA MET A 15 -1.76 -0.26 7.67
C MET A 15 -2.76 -1.11 8.44
N VAL A 16 -2.45 -1.43 9.69
CA VAL A 16 -3.31 -2.22 10.61
C VAL A 16 -3.54 -1.47 11.91
N ASP A 17 -4.53 -1.93 12.69
CA ASP A 17 -4.86 -1.46 14.03
C ASP A 17 -5.19 0.04 14.09
N ILE A 18 -5.84 0.55 13.04
CA ILE A 18 -6.46 1.88 13.07
C ILE A 18 -7.57 1.85 14.12
N PRO A 19 -7.56 2.72 15.15
CA PRO A 19 -8.60 2.71 16.18
C PRO A 19 -10.00 2.92 15.59
N ALA A 20 -11.01 2.18 16.07
CA ALA A 20 -12.38 2.22 15.55
C ALA A 20 -13.07 3.62 15.58
N GLY A 21 -12.54 4.54 16.40
CA GLY A 21 -12.98 5.93 16.45
C GLY A 21 -12.46 6.81 15.32
N VAL A 22 -11.44 6.37 14.57
CA VAL A 22 -10.88 7.11 13.42
C VAL A 22 -11.83 6.95 12.24
N ARG A 23 -12.30 8.09 11.71
CA ARG A 23 -13.24 8.14 10.57
C ARG A 23 -12.68 8.84 9.34
N GLU A 24 -11.45 9.34 9.43
CA GLU A 24 -10.78 10.07 8.36
C GLU A 24 -9.27 9.83 8.44
N ILE A 25 -8.63 9.75 7.28
CA ILE A 25 -7.19 9.93 7.12
C ILE A 25 -7.03 11.11 6.16
N ALA A 26 -6.56 12.25 6.66
CA ALA A 26 -6.41 13.44 5.85
C ALA A 26 -5.36 13.23 4.75
N ALA A 27 -5.51 13.96 3.63
CA ALA A 27 -4.54 13.93 2.54
C ALA A 27 -3.12 14.24 3.05
N GLY A 28 -2.14 13.43 2.65
CA GLY A 28 -0.74 13.59 3.06
C GLY A 28 -0.43 13.15 4.49
N ALA A 29 -1.42 12.87 5.35
CA ALA A 29 -1.19 12.59 6.78
C ALA A 29 -0.32 11.35 7.05
N CYS A 30 -0.21 10.44 6.07
CA CYS A 30 0.57 9.20 6.21
C CYS A 30 1.80 9.15 5.30
N SER A 31 2.06 10.19 4.50
CA SER A 31 3.21 10.26 3.59
C SER A 31 3.38 11.64 2.98
N GLU A 32 4.60 12.17 3.07
CA GLU A 32 5.04 13.41 2.40
C GLU A 32 6.12 13.13 1.35
N GLY A 33 5.92 12.06 0.58
CA GLY A 33 6.79 11.69 -0.55
C GLY A 33 7.63 10.44 -0.31
N VAL A 34 8.53 10.20 -1.26
CA VAL A 34 9.41 9.03 -1.29
C VAL A 34 10.68 9.33 -0.49
N VAL A 35 11.08 8.39 0.37
CA VAL A 35 12.31 8.47 1.17
C VAL A 35 13.22 7.31 0.77
N PRO A 36 14.48 7.56 0.33
CA PRO A 36 15.44 6.49 0.04
C PRO A 36 15.58 5.54 1.24
N HIS A 37 15.68 4.24 0.96
CA HIS A 37 15.71 3.16 1.96
C HIS A 37 14.41 2.93 2.75
N GLY A 38 13.33 3.65 2.41
CA GLY A 38 12.02 3.52 3.06
C GLY A 38 11.85 4.41 4.29
N LYS A 39 10.61 4.46 4.81
CA LYS A 39 10.25 5.27 5.99
C LYS A 39 10.38 4.40 7.26
N PRO A 40 11.32 4.66 8.17
CA PRO A 40 11.50 3.82 9.36
C PRO A 40 10.33 3.96 10.35
N ASP A 41 9.75 5.15 10.45
CA ASP A 41 8.61 5.47 11.32
C ASP A 41 7.57 6.29 10.54
N PRO A 42 6.75 5.65 9.68
CA PRO A 42 5.79 6.36 8.85
C PRO A 42 4.65 6.92 9.69
N ALA A 43 4.33 8.20 9.50
CA ALA A 43 3.21 8.88 10.16
C ALA A 43 1.87 8.19 9.86
N GLY A 44 0.94 8.26 10.81
CA GLY A 44 -0.40 7.70 10.66
C GLY A 44 -1.25 7.89 11.91
N PRO A 45 -2.50 7.40 11.92
CA PRO A 45 -3.35 7.43 13.11
C PRO A 45 -2.64 6.81 14.32
N ALA A 46 -2.83 7.41 15.50
CA ALA A 46 -2.21 6.91 16.72
C ALA A 46 -2.53 5.43 16.94
N ARG A 47 -1.51 4.64 17.34
CA ARG A 47 -1.55 3.18 17.55
C ARG A 47 -1.62 2.31 16.28
N SER A 48 -1.85 2.89 15.10
CA SER A 48 -1.76 2.13 13.86
C SER A 48 -0.32 1.64 13.63
N ARG A 49 -0.19 0.49 12.96
CA ARG A 49 1.10 -0.07 12.56
C ARG A 49 1.13 -0.16 11.04
N GLN A 50 2.29 0.13 10.44
CA GLN A 50 2.45 0.08 8.99
C GLN A 50 3.45 -1.00 8.59
N GLY A 51 3.05 -1.80 7.61
CA GLY A 51 3.83 -2.92 7.12
C GLY A 51 4.68 -2.54 5.91
N LEU A 52 5.36 -3.55 5.39
CA LEU A 52 6.14 -3.43 4.17
C LEU A 52 5.22 -3.32 2.95
N ASN A 53 5.59 -2.43 2.05
CA ASN A 53 5.03 -2.32 0.71
C ASN A 53 6.00 -2.94 -0.32
N ASP A 54 5.55 -3.10 -1.56
CA ASP A 54 6.27 -3.85 -2.60
C ASP A 54 7.49 -3.09 -3.15
N TYR A 55 7.67 -1.81 -2.79
CA TYR A 55 8.93 -1.10 -3.07
C TYR A 55 10.14 -1.74 -2.37
N THR A 56 9.91 -2.46 -1.25
CA THR A 56 10.92 -3.28 -0.58
C THR A 56 11.55 -4.29 -1.54
N GLY A 57 10.71 -4.97 -2.33
CA GLY A 57 11.18 -5.93 -3.33
C GLY A 57 11.69 -5.25 -4.60
N TRP A 58 10.99 -4.20 -5.05
CA TRP A 58 11.34 -3.46 -6.27
C TRP A 58 12.75 -2.86 -6.23
N PHE A 59 13.14 -2.26 -5.09
CA PHE A 59 14.44 -1.61 -4.92
C PHE A 59 15.52 -2.50 -4.30
N ALA A 60 15.25 -3.78 -4.06
CA ALA A 60 16.19 -4.68 -3.38
C ALA A 60 17.56 -4.78 -4.07
N GLY A 61 17.60 -4.61 -5.41
CA GLY A 61 18.83 -4.62 -6.21
C GLY A 61 19.52 -3.27 -6.39
N ASP A 62 18.96 -2.18 -5.86
CA ASP A 62 19.51 -0.83 -6.00
C ASP A 62 20.10 -0.36 -4.65
N PRO A 63 21.43 -0.29 -4.48
CA PRO A 63 22.05 0.10 -3.21
C PRO A 63 21.66 1.48 -2.70
N ALA A 64 21.25 2.40 -3.58
CA ALA A 64 20.82 3.75 -3.19
C ALA A 64 19.38 3.78 -2.65
N MET A 65 18.61 2.71 -2.88
CA MET A 65 17.18 2.66 -2.58
C MET A 65 16.77 1.46 -1.72
N ALA A 66 17.60 0.41 -1.65
CA ALA A 66 17.34 -0.82 -0.91
C ALA A 66 17.08 -0.52 0.57
N GLY A 67 16.04 -1.15 1.13
CA GLY A 67 15.65 -0.95 2.53
C GLY A 67 14.28 -1.56 2.83
N ASP A 68 13.80 -1.36 4.05
CA ASP A 68 12.45 -1.74 4.44
C ASP A 68 11.49 -0.59 4.10
N TRP A 69 10.71 -0.76 3.04
CA TRP A 69 9.77 0.26 2.59
C TRP A 69 8.44 0.12 3.32
N ARG A 70 8.17 1.05 4.25
CA ARG A 70 6.90 1.15 4.98
C ARG A 70 6.21 2.48 4.67
N GLY A 71 4.91 2.54 4.95
CA GLY A 71 4.11 3.71 4.63
C GLY A 71 3.51 3.66 3.23
N TYR A 72 2.80 4.73 2.87
CA TYR A 72 2.32 4.93 1.52
C TYR A 72 3.44 5.48 0.63
N ASP A 73 3.67 4.83 -0.50
CA ASP A 73 4.50 5.33 -1.60
C ASP A 73 3.66 5.34 -2.87
N GLY A 74 3.61 6.50 -3.53
CA GLY A 74 2.62 6.80 -4.57
C GLY A 74 2.76 5.99 -5.86
N PRO A 75 1.85 6.20 -6.82
CA PRO A 75 1.86 5.47 -8.10
C PRO A 75 3.10 5.82 -8.95
N PHE A 76 3.83 4.80 -9.40
CA PHE A 76 4.92 4.93 -10.38
C PHE A 76 4.85 3.81 -11.44
N PRO A 77 3.78 3.79 -12.27
CA PRO A 77 3.61 2.75 -13.28
C PRO A 77 4.68 2.87 -14.36
N PRO A 78 5.10 1.77 -15.02
CA PRO A 78 6.12 1.85 -16.08
C PRO A 78 5.69 2.80 -17.22
N PRO A 79 6.57 3.71 -17.67
CA PRO A 79 6.22 4.71 -18.69
C PRO A 79 5.92 4.11 -20.07
N ASN A 80 6.33 2.86 -20.30
CA ASN A 80 6.05 2.11 -21.51
C ASN A 80 4.86 1.14 -21.36
N ASP A 81 4.09 1.19 -20.26
CA ASP A 81 2.90 0.35 -20.11
C ASP A 81 1.75 0.86 -20.99
N LEU A 82 1.10 -0.08 -21.71
CA LEU A 82 -0.05 0.23 -22.56
C LEU A 82 -1.38 0.14 -21.79
N ARG A 83 -1.36 -0.27 -20.52
CA ARG A 83 -2.54 -0.30 -19.65
C ARG A 83 -2.56 0.89 -18.70
N LEU A 84 -3.76 1.41 -18.49
CA LEU A 84 -4.06 2.32 -17.37
C LEU A 84 -4.04 1.52 -16.07
N HIS A 85 -3.25 1.95 -15.09
CA HIS A 85 -3.20 1.29 -13.78
C HIS A 85 -4.36 1.74 -12.91
N ARG A 86 -4.87 0.84 -12.07
CA ARG A 86 -5.90 1.13 -11.07
C ARG A 86 -5.30 0.95 -9.68
N TYR A 87 -5.40 1.98 -8.86
CA TYR A 87 -4.87 2.02 -7.51
C TYR A 87 -6.03 1.95 -6.53
N PHE A 88 -6.25 0.76 -5.97
CA PHE A 88 -7.34 0.51 -5.04
C PHE A 88 -6.93 0.89 -3.62
N PHE A 89 -7.77 1.71 -2.97
CA PHE A 89 -7.73 1.95 -1.53
C PHE A 89 -8.87 1.15 -0.91
N ARG A 90 -8.52 0.20 -0.04
CA ARG A 90 -9.47 -0.72 0.61
C ARG A 90 -9.41 -0.49 2.11
N VAL A 91 -10.57 -0.40 2.74
CA VAL A 91 -10.72 -0.26 4.20
C VAL A 91 -11.55 -1.44 4.68
N PHE A 92 -11.08 -2.11 5.72
CA PHE A 92 -11.74 -3.25 6.33
C PHE A 92 -12.12 -2.90 7.78
N ALA A 93 -13.39 -3.09 8.12
CA ALA A 93 -13.83 -3.09 9.50
C ALA A 93 -13.68 -4.50 10.06
N LEU A 94 -12.98 -4.65 11.18
CA LEU A 94 -12.68 -5.92 11.81
C LEU A 94 -13.33 -6.03 13.19
N ASP A 95 -13.62 -7.25 13.65
CA ASP A 95 -14.15 -7.54 14.99
C ASP A 95 -13.07 -7.71 16.08
N VAL A 96 -11.80 -7.56 15.70
CA VAL A 96 -10.64 -7.59 16.60
C VAL A 96 -10.00 -6.20 16.69
N GLU A 97 -9.59 -5.82 17.89
CA GLU A 97 -8.90 -4.54 18.11
C GLU A 97 -7.49 -4.52 17.51
N ARG A 98 -6.83 -5.68 17.45
CA ARG A 98 -5.44 -5.82 17.01
C ARG A 98 -5.26 -7.08 16.20
N LEU A 99 -4.66 -6.95 15.01
CA LEU A 99 -4.31 -8.09 14.18
C LEU A 99 -3.04 -8.79 14.68
N ASP A 100 -3.08 -10.13 14.67
CA ASP A 100 -1.94 -10.99 14.97
C ASP A 100 -0.99 -11.06 13.77
N VAL A 101 -0.22 -9.98 13.59
CA VAL A 101 0.85 -9.87 12.61
C VAL A 101 2.17 -9.52 13.31
N PRO A 102 3.32 -10.06 12.83
CA PRO A 102 4.64 -9.77 13.39
C PRO A 102 4.98 -8.28 13.29
N GLY A 103 6.06 -7.84 13.97
CA GLY A 103 6.50 -6.44 13.90
C GLY A 103 6.91 -5.98 12.49
N ARG A 104 7.36 -6.91 11.65
CA ARG A 104 7.66 -6.71 10.22
C ARG A 104 6.72 -7.62 9.43
N PHE A 105 5.72 -7.03 8.76
CA PHE A 105 4.63 -7.75 8.10
C PHE A 105 4.34 -7.18 6.70
N THR A 106 3.69 -7.97 5.86
CA THR A 106 3.26 -7.63 4.49
C THR A 106 1.72 -7.59 4.39
N ALA A 107 1.18 -7.10 3.28
CA ALA A 107 -0.26 -7.20 3.02
C ALA A 107 -0.77 -8.66 3.00
N ALA A 108 0.04 -9.61 2.53
CA ALA A 108 -0.33 -11.03 2.56
C ALA A 108 -0.49 -11.55 4.00
N ASP A 109 0.35 -11.09 4.93
CA ASP A 109 0.23 -11.44 6.35
C ASP A 109 -1.06 -10.85 6.95
N VAL A 110 -1.39 -9.60 6.59
CA VAL A 110 -2.63 -8.93 7.02
C VAL A 110 -3.86 -9.65 6.49
N PHE A 111 -3.89 -10.00 5.20
CA PHE A 111 -5.01 -10.74 4.62
C PHE A 111 -5.23 -12.09 5.27
N ARG A 112 -4.16 -12.78 5.65
CA ARG A 112 -4.25 -14.03 6.39
C ARG A 112 -4.73 -13.81 7.83
N ALA A 113 -4.19 -12.81 8.53
CA ALA A 113 -4.56 -12.52 9.91
C ALA A 113 -6.00 -11.99 10.07
N MET A 114 -6.53 -11.28 9.08
CA MET A 114 -7.91 -10.79 9.11
C MET A 114 -8.95 -11.82 8.68
N HIS A 115 -8.54 -12.99 8.17
CA HIS A 115 -9.46 -14.01 7.69
C HIS A 115 -10.39 -14.48 8.83
N GLY A 116 -11.69 -14.35 8.62
CA GLY A 116 -12.72 -14.65 9.63
C GLY A 116 -13.08 -13.49 10.56
N HIS A 117 -12.37 -12.36 10.48
CA HIS A 117 -12.58 -11.17 11.31
C HIS A 117 -13.22 -9.99 10.57
N VAL A 118 -13.41 -10.08 9.25
CA VAL A 118 -13.95 -8.98 8.44
C VAL A 118 -15.45 -8.84 8.65
N LEU A 119 -15.85 -7.69 9.20
CA LEU A 119 -17.26 -7.29 9.37
C LEU A 119 -17.80 -6.57 8.13
N ALA A 120 -16.98 -5.72 7.51
CA ALA A 120 -17.33 -4.97 6.31
C ALA A 120 -16.07 -4.56 5.55
N GLU A 121 -16.23 -4.30 4.25
CA GLU A 121 -15.20 -3.75 3.38
C GLU A 121 -15.78 -2.59 2.57
N ALA A 122 -14.97 -1.55 2.38
CA ALA A 122 -15.21 -0.51 1.39
C ALA A 122 -13.97 -0.33 0.52
N ALA A 123 -14.17 -0.03 -0.76
CA ALA A 123 -13.08 0.20 -1.69
C ALA A 123 -13.40 1.39 -2.62
N SER A 124 -12.36 2.16 -2.92
CA SER A 124 -12.35 3.12 -4.03
C SER A 124 -11.09 2.92 -4.85
N HIS A 125 -11.05 3.45 -6.06
CA HIS A 125 -9.82 3.45 -6.84
C HIS A 125 -9.66 4.73 -7.65
N ALA A 126 -8.41 5.06 -7.92
CA ALA A 126 -8.00 6.07 -8.89
C ALA A 126 -7.23 5.41 -10.04
N THR A 127 -7.14 6.09 -11.17
CA THR A 127 -6.36 5.66 -12.33
C THR A 127 -5.14 6.56 -12.53
N TYR A 128 -4.03 5.98 -13.00
CA TYR A 128 -2.85 6.76 -13.39
C TYR A 128 -2.02 6.01 -14.43
N SER A 129 -1.35 6.76 -15.29
CA SER A 129 -0.41 6.26 -16.30
C SER A 129 0.71 7.28 -16.50
N LEU A 130 1.95 6.80 -16.64
CA LEU A 130 3.06 7.61 -17.15
C LEU A 130 3.15 7.59 -18.69
N ASN A 131 2.40 6.70 -19.34
CA ASN A 131 2.34 6.66 -20.79
C ASN A 131 1.29 7.67 -21.30
N ALA A 132 1.76 8.74 -21.93
CA ALA A 132 0.91 9.82 -22.46
C ALA A 132 -0.12 9.37 -23.51
N SER A 133 0.10 8.22 -24.17
CA SER A 133 -0.86 7.65 -25.13
C SER A 133 -2.04 6.93 -24.47
N VAL A 134 -1.96 6.64 -23.17
CA VAL A 134 -3.00 5.96 -22.40
C VAL A 134 -3.85 7.01 -21.69
N GLN A 135 -5.17 6.93 -21.85
CA GLN A 135 -6.14 7.89 -21.30
C GLN A 135 -7.15 7.17 -20.40
N GLY A 136 -7.68 7.86 -19.38
CA GLY A 136 -8.76 7.37 -18.51
C GLY A 136 -8.67 7.83 -17.06
#